data_AF-A0A645CIE5-F1
#
_entry.id   AF-A0A645CIE5-F1
#
_cell.length_a   1.000
_cell.length_b   1.000
_cell.length_c   1.000
_cell.angle_alpha   90.00
_cell.angle_beta   90.00
_cell.angle_gamma   90.00
#
_symmetry.space_group_name_H-M   'P 1'
#
loop_
_entity.id
_entity.type
_entity.pdbx_description
1 polymer ?
#
loop_
_entity_poly.entity_id
_entity_poly.type
_entity_poly.pdbx_seq_one_letter_code
_entity_poly.pdbx_strand_id
1 'polypeptide(L)'
;MKIALLAPDSIASKVEPIVRTQMDSIELKKYIYNDYIEVLDILSKIQNKYDGIMFAGIISYYLAKQNIKEELEHYKLEGVRVKILDIPTTMMDIQEGQEWLIDMINNLLLEVLSTMAEQERINTRTRQAEGIAVAKSQGKHLGRPKAEYPNDFDKVYSQWKAGNITAVKAMEQLKLKKNTFYKLVKEFEAAS
;
A
#
# COMPACT_ATOMS: atom_id res chain seq x y z
N MET A 1 -21.69 -1.76 25.30
CA MET A 1 -21.42 -1.93 23.86
C MET A 1 -19.93 -2.14 23.67
N LYS A 2 -19.52 -3.21 22.99
CA LYS A 2 -18.12 -3.50 22.65
C LYS A 2 -17.84 -2.97 21.26
N ILE A 3 -16.89 -2.05 21.11
CA ILE A 3 -16.52 -1.47 19.81
C ILE A 3 -15.08 -1.84 19.45
N ALA A 4 -14.86 -2.26 18.21
CA ALA A 4 -13.52 -2.37 17.64
C ALA A 4 -13.12 -1.08 16.92
N LEU A 5 -11.98 -0.48 17.29
CA LEU A 5 -11.39 0.68 16.60
C LEU A 5 -10.27 0.21 15.68
N LEU A 6 -10.44 0.36 14.37
CA LEU A 6 -9.39 0.18 13.37
C LEU A 6 -8.72 1.50 13.07
N ALA A 7 -7.42 1.59 13.34
CA ALA A 7 -6.64 2.80 13.10
C ALA A 7 -5.27 2.48 12.47
N PRO A 8 -4.78 3.30 11.54
CA PRO A 8 -3.40 3.19 11.08
C PRO A 8 -2.45 3.55 12.22
N ASP A 9 -1.29 2.88 12.26
CA ASP A 9 -0.27 3.09 13.30
C ASP A 9 0.12 4.56 13.47
N SER A 10 0.19 5.29 12.35
CA SER A 10 0.54 6.71 12.28
C SER A 10 -0.38 7.65 13.08
N ILE A 11 -1.64 7.25 13.33
CA ILE A 11 -2.63 8.09 14.02
C ILE A 11 -3.28 7.40 15.22
N ALA A 12 -3.03 6.10 15.43
CA ALA A 12 -3.64 5.30 16.49
C ALA A 12 -3.47 5.90 17.90
N SER A 13 -2.32 6.54 18.18
CA SER A 13 -2.02 7.20 19.46
C SER A 13 -2.79 8.51 19.67
N LYS A 14 -3.19 9.20 18.60
CA LYS A 14 -3.91 10.48 18.65
C LYS A 14 -5.42 10.31 18.69
N VAL A 15 -5.93 9.23 18.13
CA VAL A 15 -7.37 8.97 17.99
C VAL A 15 -7.97 8.39 19.28
N GLU A 16 -7.18 7.60 20.03
CA GLU A 16 -7.67 6.94 21.24
C GLU A 16 -8.24 7.90 22.32
N PRO A 17 -7.58 9.03 22.67
CA PRO A 17 -8.14 9.99 23.64
C PRO A 17 -9.45 10.63 23.16
N ILE A 18 -9.58 10.88 21.86
CA ILE A 18 -10.76 11.52 21.25
C ILE A 18 -11.96 10.59 21.39
N VAL A 19 -11.79 9.31 21.05
CA VAL A 19 -12.85 8.31 21.13
C VAL A 19 -13.29 8.07 22.57
N ARG A 20 -12.35 7.99 23.51
CA ARG A 20 -12.70 7.83 24.93
C ARG A 20 -13.50 9.01 25.47
N THR A 21 -13.09 10.24 25.15
CA THR A 21 -13.76 11.47 25.60
C THR A 21 -15.19 11.60 25.05
N GLN A 22 -15.46 11.05 23.86
CA GLN A 22 -16.78 11.11 23.23
C GLN A 22 -17.68 9.92 23.58
N MET A 23 -17.13 8.85 24.18
CA MET A 23 -17.82 7.57 24.37
C MET A 23 -17.45 6.89 25.70
N ASP A 24 -17.68 7.59 26.82
CA ASP A 24 -17.27 7.17 28.18
C ASP A 24 -17.83 5.82 28.67
N SER A 25 -18.88 5.27 28.02
CA SER A 25 -19.55 4.04 28.45
C SER A 25 -19.29 2.81 27.55
N ILE A 26 -18.27 2.85 26.69
CA ILE A 26 -18.02 1.84 25.65
C ILE A 26 -16.72 1.07 25.91
N GLU A 27 -16.77 -0.26 25.78
CA GLU A 27 -15.59 -1.13 25.85
C GLU A 27 -14.87 -1.11 24.49
N LEU A 28 -13.84 -0.28 24.38
CA LEU A 28 -13.08 -0.05 23.14
C LEU A 28 -11.89 -1.03 23.04
N LYS A 29 -11.81 -1.78 21.93
CA LYS A 29 -10.66 -2.63 21.60
C LYS A 29 -9.99 -2.17 20.31
N LYS A 30 -8.68 -1.93 20.38
CA LYS A 30 -7.90 -1.34 19.30
C LYS A 30 -7.29 -2.39 18.38
N TYR A 31 -7.38 -2.15 17.08
CA TYR A 31 -6.73 -2.89 16.02
C TYR A 31 -5.92 -1.92 15.17
N ILE A 32 -4.60 -2.04 15.22
CA ILE A 32 -3.68 -1.20 14.48
C ILE A 32 -3.26 -1.93 13.20
N TYR A 33 -3.26 -1.22 12.08
CA TYR A 33 -2.72 -1.73 10.82
C TYR A 33 -1.63 -0.82 10.27
N ASN A 34 -0.67 -1.41 9.57
CA ASN A 34 0.40 -0.68 8.87
C ASN A 34 0.10 -0.53 7.39
N ASP A 35 -0.55 -1.55 6.81
CA ASP A 35 -1.02 -1.56 5.43
C ASP A 35 -2.55 -1.70 5.40
N TYR A 36 -3.15 -1.00 4.46
CA TYR A 36 -4.57 -1.05 4.14
C TYR A 36 -5.07 -2.45 3.72
N ILE A 37 -4.18 -3.32 3.22
CA ILE A 37 -4.51 -4.73 2.91
C ILE A 37 -4.83 -5.53 4.19
N GLU A 38 -4.18 -5.21 5.32
CA GLU A 38 -4.38 -5.89 6.60
C GLU A 38 -5.77 -5.63 7.19
N VAL A 39 -6.43 -4.54 6.77
CA VAL A 39 -7.76 -4.13 7.24
C VAL A 39 -8.80 -5.24 7.01
N LEU A 40 -8.79 -5.89 5.85
CA LEU A 40 -9.77 -6.94 5.52
C LEU A 40 -9.58 -8.20 6.38
N ASP A 41 -8.33 -8.63 6.59
CA ASP A 41 -8.01 -9.77 7.44
C ASP A 41 -8.43 -9.51 8.90
N ILE A 42 -8.20 -8.29 9.39
CA ILE A 42 -8.64 -7.87 10.72
C ILE A 42 -10.18 -7.91 10.81
N LEU A 43 -10.89 -7.34 9.83
CA LEU A 43 -12.36 -7.28 9.83
C LEU A 43 -13.00 -8.67 9.90
N SER A 44 -12.52 -9.61 9.07
CA SER A 44 -13.01 -10.99 9.06
C SER A 44 -12.94 -11.69 10.43
N LYS A 45 -11.95 -11.33 11.25
CA LYS A 45 -11.69 -11.98 12.56
C LYS A 45 -12.47 -11.35 13.72
N ILE A 46 -12.99 -10.14 13.53
CA ILE A 46 -13.60 -9.34 14.60
C ILE A 46 -15.09 -9.11 14.41
N GLN A 47 -15.62 -9.28 13.19
CA GLN A 47 -17.01 -8.97 12.86
C GLN A 47 -18.05 -9.50 13.84
N ASN A 48 -17.93 -10.76 14.28
CA ASN A 48 -18.92 -11.38 15.18
C ASN A 48 -18.62 -11.17 16.68
N LYS A 49 -17.64 -10.33 17.03
CA LYS A 49 -17.16 -10.16 18.41
C LYS A 49 -17.48 -8.81 19.02
N TYR A 50 -17.96 -7.86 18.23
CA TYR A 50 -18.18 -6.47 18.63
C TYR A 50 -19.55 -6.00 18.11
N ASP A 51 -20.20 -5.15 18.90
CA ASP A 51 -21.50 -4.55 18.59
C ASP A 51 -21.36 -3.40 17.56
N GLY A 52 -20.14 -2.98 17.25
CA GLY A 52 -19.84 -1.95 16.26
C GLY A 52 -18.35 -1.88 15.91
N ILE A 53 -18.06 -1.44 14.70
CA ILE A 53 -16.69 -1.23 14.19
C ILE A 53 -16.53 0.24 13.84
N MET A 54 -15.46 0.84 14.34
CA MET A 54 -15.10 2.24 14.15
C MET A 54 -13.80 2.33 13.35
N PHE A 55 -13.80 3.11 12.28
CA PHE A 55 -12.63 3.36 11.46
C PHE A 55 -12.09 4.76 11.74
N ALA A 56 -10.79 4.86 12.02
CA ALA A 56 -10.09 6.13 12.24
C ALA A 56 -9.63 6.82 10.94
N GLY A 57 -10.15 6.39 9.79
CA GLY A 57 -9.74 6.90 8.49
C GLY A 57 -10.70 6.53 7.37
N ILE A 58 -11.04 7.51 6.55
CA ILE A 58 -11.85 7.37 5.33
C ILE A 58 -11.38 6.25 4.39
N ILE A 59 -10.07 6.10 4.19
CA ILE A 59 -9.52 5.15 3.20
C ILE A 59 -9.79 3.70 3.64
N SER A 60 -9.76 3.43 4.94
CA SER A 60 -10.06 2.10 5.50
C SER A 60 -11.53 1.77 5.41
N TYR A 61 -12.39 2.77 5.60
CA TYR A 61 -13.81 2.65 5.31
C TYR A 61 -14.09 2.44 3.81
N TYR A 62 -13.36 3.12 2.92
CA TYR A 62 -13.51 2.94 1.47
C TYR A 62 -13.12 1.52 1.01
N LEU A 63 -12.00 0.99 1.49
CA LEU A 63 -11.55 -0.37 1.21
C LEU A 63 -12.45 -1.44 1.82
N ALA A 64 -12.96 -1.18 3.03
CA ALA A 64 -14.03 -1.98 3.60
C ALA A 64 -15.25 -1.91 2.67
N LYS A 65 -15.80 -0.74 2.37
CA LYS A 65 -17.03 -0.61 1.59
C LYS A 65 -16.95 -1.12 0.15
N GLN A 66 -15.78 -1.15 -0.50
CA GLN A 66 -15.65 -1.78 -1.82
C GLN A 66 -15.67 -3.32 -1.77
N ASN A 67 -15.12 -3.92 -0.72
CA ASN A 67 -14.98 -5.39 -0.61
C ASN A 67 -16.00 -6.04 0.34
N ILE A 68 -16.62 -5.24 1.20
CA ILE A 68 -17.54 -5.59 2.31
C ILE A 68 -18.89 -4.91 2.01
N LYS A 69 -19.20 -4.50 0.78
CA LYS A 69 -20.50 -3.87 0.47
C LYS A 69 -21.65 -4.79 0.87
N GLU A 70 -21.53 -6.08 0.53
CA GLU A 70 -22.49 -7.12 0.89
C GLU A 70 -22.53 -7.37 2.41
N GLU A 71 -21.38 -7.32 3.07
CA GLU A 71 -21.25 -7.51 4.52
C GLU A 71 -21.70 -6.26 5.33
N LEU A 72 -21.55 -5.04 4.81
CA LEU A 72 -22.09 -3.82 5.40
C LEU A 72 -23.62 -3.79 5.31
N GLU A 73 -24.17 -4.25 4.18
CA GLU A 73 -25.61 -4.47 4.04
C GLU A 73 -26.10 -5.57 5.00
N HIS A 74 -25.32 -6.65 5.17
CA HIS A 74 -25.60 -7.69 6.16
C HIS A 74 -25.59 -7.14 7.60
N TYR A 75 -24.61 -6.33 7.99
CA TYR A 75 -24.58 -5.66 9.29
C TYR A 75 -25.78 -4.73 9.50
N LYS A 76 -26.20 -4.01 8.45
CA LYS A 76 -27.43 -3.22 8.48
C LYS A 76 -28.66 -4.09 8.74
N LEU A 77 -28.76 -5.23 8.07
CA LEU A 77 -29.85 -6.20 8.24
C LEU A 77 -29.86 -6.86 9.63
N GLU A 78 -28.68 -7.04 10.23
CA GLU A 78 -28.53 -7.56 11.60
C GLU A 78 -28.62 -6.49 12.70
N GLY A 79 -28.85 -5.21 12.32
CA GLY A 79 -28.99 -4.10 13.26
C GLY A 79 -27.68 -3.55 13.83
N VAL A 80 -26.54 -3.94 13.27
CA VAL A 80 -25.20 -3.46 13.64
C VAL A 80 -24.94 -2.10 12.98
N ARG A 81 -24.84 -1.04 13.81
CA ARG A 81 -24.63 0.33 13.32
C ARG A 81 -23.14 0.62 13.10
N VAL A 82 -22.75 0.83 11.85
CA VAL A 82 -21.39 1.24 11.47
C VAL A 82 -21.22 2.74 11.68
N LYS A 83 -20.21 3.14 12.47
CA LYS A 83 -19.92 4.54 12.81
C LYS A 83 -18.51 4.92 12.35
N ILE A 84 -18.37 6.04 11.65
CA ILE A 84 -17.11 6.46 11.03
C ILE A 84 -16.74 7.84 11.58
N LEU A 85 -15.55 7.96 12.16
CA LEU A 85 -15.08 9.20 12.81
C LEU A 85 -15.04 10.39 11.83
N ASP A 86 -14.60 10.15 10.60
CA ASP A 86 -14.44 11.18 9.58
C ASP A 86 -15.75 11.53 8.84
N ILE A 87 -16.83 10.78 9.07
CA ILE A 87 -18.15 11.07 8.52
C ILE A 87 -19.08 11.38 9.70
N PRO A 88 -19.09 12.64 10.19
CA PRO A 88 -19.84 13.01 11.39
C PRO A 88 -21.35 12.74 11.25
N THR A 89 -21.87 12.64 10.04
CA THR A 89 -23.27 12.27 9.78
C THR A 89 -23.59 10.81 10.14
N THR A 90 -22.60 9.90 10.18
CA THR A 90 -22.80 8.53 10.69
C THR A 90 -22.82 8.44 12.22
N MET A 91 -22.44 9.52 12.90
CA MET A 91 -22.43 9.64 14.36
C MET A 91 -23.69 10.30 14.91
N MET A 92 -24.50 10.93 14.06
CA MET A 92 -25.73 11.62 14.45
C MET A 92 -26.84 10.63 14.84
N ASP A 93 -27.63 10.99 15.85
CA ASP A 93 -28.87 10.27 16.16
C ASP A 93 -29.94 10.65 15.14
N ILE A 94 -30.46 9.62 14.46
CA ILE A 94 -31.35 9.76 13.30
C ILE A 94 -32.76 9.43 13.77
N GLN A 95 -33.72 10.28 13.40
CA GLN A 95 -35.14 9.96 13.59
C GLN A 95 -35.56 8.86 12.59
N GLU A 96 -36.42 7.94 13.02
CA GLU A 96 -36.99 6.91 12.15
C GLU A 96 -37.54 7.54 10.86
N GLY A 97 -37.14 7.00 9.70
CA GLY A 97 -37.55 7.50 8.38
C GLY A 97 -36.58 8.47 7.69
N GLN A 98 -35.48 8.89 8.34
CA GLN A 98 -34.44 9.75 7.71
C GLN A 98 -33.17 8.98 7.31
N GLU A 99 -33.17 7.66 7.40
CA GLU A 99 -32.02 6.79 7.07
C GLU A 99 -31.53 6.98 5.62
N TRP A 100 -32.45 7.19 4.68
CA TRP A 100 -32.15 7.44 3.27
C TRP A 100 -31.27 8.68 3.04
N LEU A 101 -31.40 9.70 3.88
CA LEU A 101 -30.63 10.94 3.77
C LEU A 101 -29.15 10.67 4.07
N ILE A 102 -28.89 9.82 5.06
CA ILE A 102 -27.54 9.46 5.46
C ILE A 102 -26.90 8.52 4.43
N ASP A 103 -27.66 7.60 3.85
CA ASP A 103 -27.15 6.78 2.75
C ASP A 103 -26.76 7.64 1.54
N MET A 104 -27.57 8.65 1.20
CA MET A 104 -27.25 9.60 0.13
C MET A 104 -25.98 10.41 0.44
N ILE A 105 -25.88 10.98 1.65
CA ILE A 105 -24.69 11.74 2.08
C ILE A 105 -23.44 10.86 2.07
N ASN A 106 -23.55 9.63 2.57
CA ASN A 106 -22.45 8.67 2.59
C ASN A 106 -21.97 8.33 1.17
N ASN A 107 -22.90 8.14 0.23
CA ASN A 107 -22.56 7.83 -1.16
C ASN A 107 -21.92 9.02 -1.87
N LEU A 108 -22.39 10.24 -1.64
CA LEU A 108 -21.78 11.46 -2.18
C LEU A 108 -20.37 11.70 -1.62
N LEU A 109 -20.18 11.50 -0.31
CA LEU A 109 -18.87 11.60 0.32
C LEU A 109 -17.89 10.58 -0.29
N LEU A 110 -18.32 9.34 -0.50
CA LEU A 110 -17.48 8.33 -1.16
C LEU A 110 -17.05 8.76 -2.56
N GLU A 111 -17.95 9.33 -3.35
CA GLU A 111 -17.66 9.76 -4.72
C GLU A 111 -16.62 10.88 -4.74
N VAL A 112 -16.79 11.89 -3.87
CA VAL A 112 -15.81 12.98 -3.70
C VAL A 112 -14.45 12.42 -3.26
N LEU A 113 -14.43 11.47 -2.33
CA LEU A 113 -13.17 10.90 -1.84
C LEU A 113 -12.47 10.02 -2.89
N SER A 114 -13.25 9.28 -3.69
CA SER A 114 -12.74 8.47 -4.82
C SER A 114 -12.10 9.36 -5.87
N THR A 115 -12.75 10.47 -6.21
CA THR A 115 -12.22 11.45 -7.18
C THR A 115 -10.96 12.13 -6.66
N MET A 116 -10.89 12.49 -5.38
CA MET A 116 -9.68 13.04 -4.76
C MET A 116 -8.51 12.04 -4.77
N ALA A 117 -8.76 10.77 -4.45
CA ALA A 117 -7.75 9.73 -4.46
C ALA A 117 -7.17 9.49 -5.87
N GLU A 118 -8.03 9.43 -6.90
CA GLU A 118 -7.54 9.31 -8.28
C GLU A 118 -6.75 10.55 -8.71
N GLN A 119 -7.19 11.75 -8.29
CA GLN A 119 -6.45 12.98 -8.56
C GLN A 119 -5.07 12.99 -7.90
N GLU A 120 -4.94 12.54 -6.65
CA GLU A 120 -3.65 12.43 -5.96
C GLU A 120 -2.72 11.42 -6.65
N ARG A 121 -3.27 10.30 -7.12
CA ARG A 121 -2.54 9.29 -7.90
C ARG A 121 -2.00 9.86 -9.21
N ILE A 122 -2.83 10.60 -9.96
CA ILE A 122 -2.44 11.28 -11.18
C ILE A 122 -1.34 12.30 -10.88
N ASN A 123 -1.53 13.15 -9.87
CA ASN A 123 -0.56 14.18 -9.49
C ASN A 123 0.80 13.59 -9.12
N THR A 124 0.82 12.48 -8.38
CA THR A 124 2.05 11.77 -7.98
C THR A 124 2.79 11.21 -9.21
N ARG A 125 2.05 10.59 -10.15
CA ARG A 125 2.63 10.08 -11.40
C ARG A 125 3.21 11.21 -12.26
N THR A 126 2.49 12.32 -12.38
CA THR A 126 2.96 13.50 -13.14
C THR A 126 4.27 14.02 -12.55
N ARG A 127 4.31 14.26 -11.23
CA ARG A 127 5.54 14.71 -10.55
C ARG A 127 6.70 13.72 -10.68
N GLN A 128 6.42 12.41 -10.61
CA GLN A 128 7.45 11.39 -10.81
C GLN A 128 8.01 11.44 -12.25
N ALA A 129 7.14 11.58 -13.25
CA ALA A 129 7.54 11.71 -14.65
C ALA A 129 8.39 12.96 -14.90
N GLU A 130 8.00 14.11 -14.32
CA GLU A 130 8.77 15.35 -14.36
C GLU A 130 10.14 15.18 -13.69
N GLY A 131 10.19 14.58 -12.50
CA GLY A 131 11.45 14.32 -11.80
C GLY A 131 12.40 13.40 -12.59
N ILE A 132 11.85 12.37 -13.25
CA ILE A 132 12.61 11.50 -14.16
C ILE A 132 13.12 12.28 -15.37
N ALA A 133 12.30 13.16 -15.96
CA ALA A 133 12.70 13.97 -17.12
C ALA A 133 13.85 14.93 -16.77
N VAL A 134 13.76 15.60 -15.61
CA VAL A 134 14.83 16.47 -15.09
C VAL A 134 16.10 15.68 -14.79
N ALA A 135 16.00 14.51 -14.15
CA ALA A 135 17.17 13.68 -13.88
C ALA A 135 17.84 13.17 -15.17
N LYS A 136 17.06 12.82 -16.20
CA LYS A 136 17.58 12.46 -17.53
C LYS A 136 18.27 13.64 -18.22
N SER A 137 17.70 14.84 -18.18
CA SER A 137 18.32 16.03 -18.80
C SER A 137 19.62 16.45 -18.11
N GLN A 138 19.72 16.19 -16.80
CA GLN A 138 20.96 16.35 -16.03
C GLN A 138 21.97 15.21 -16.21
N GLY A 139 21.69 14.23 -17.09
CA GLY A 139 22.57 13.09 -17.35
C GLY A 139 22.67 12.08 -16.21
N LYS A 140 21.80 12.16 -15.20
CA LYS A 140 21.81 11.23 -14.06
C LYS A 140 21.36 9.85 -14.54
N HIS A 141 22.17 8.82 -14.27
CA HIS A 141 21.77 7.44 -14.53
C HIS A 141 20.57 7.06 -13.66
N LEU A 142 19.44 6.78 -14.32
CA LEU A 142 18.24 6.27 -13.67
C LEU A 142 18.15 4.76 -13.86
N GLY A 143 17.81 4.05 -12.78
CA GLY A 143 17.68 2.59 -12.77
C GLY A 143 18.92 1.87 -12.25
N ARG A 144 18.99 0.57 -12.52
CA ARG A 144 20.07 -0.29 -12.02
C ARG A 144 21.40 0.10 -12.67
N PRO A 145 22.49 0.30 -11.91
CA PRO A 145 23.81 0.58 -12.49
C PRO A 145 24.24 -0.55 -13.44
N LYS A 146 25.00 -0.19 -14.48
CA LYS A 146 25.60 -1.18 -15.38
C LYS A 146 26.56 -2.07 -14.59
N ALA A 147 26.66 -3.33 -14.99
CA ALA A 147 27.67 -4.22 -14.45
C ALA A 147 29.03 -3.71 -14.91
N GLU A 148 29.96 -3.55 -13.97
CA GLU A 148 31.34 -3.18 -14.27
C GLU A 148 32.17 -4.43 -14.54
N TYR A 149 33.27 -4.27 -15.26
CA TYR A 149 34.24 -5.33 -15.45
C TYR A 149 34.95 -5.62 -14.11
N PRO A 150 34.91 -6.86 -13.61
CA PRO A 150 35.68 -7.24 -12.43
C PRO A 150 37.18 -7.10 -12.69
N ASN A 151 37.96 -6.97 -11.61
CA ASN A 151 39.42 -7.03 -11.70
C ASN A 151 39.86 -8.33 -12.40
N ASP A 152 40.91 -8.25 -13.22
CA ASP A 152 41.46 -9.36 -14.03
C ASP A 152 40.53 -9.93 -15.11
N PHE A 153 39.44 -9.24 -15.48
CA PHE A 153 38.54 -9.68 -16.55
C PHE A 153 39.29 -10.01 -17.86
N ASP A 154 40.20 -9.16 -18.31
CA ASP A 154 40.96 -9.36 -19.56
C ASP A 154 41.79 -10.65 -19.56
N LYS A 155 42.44 -10.94 -18.41
CA LYS A 155 43.27 -12.13 -18.24
C LYS A 155 42.43 -13.39 -18.25
N VAL A 156 41.35 -13.40 -17.46
CA VAL A 156 40.44 -14.56 -17.37
C VAL A 156 39.73 -14.76 -18.70
N TYR A 157 39.32 -13.69 -19.38
CA TYR A 157 38.73 -13.74 -20.70
C TYR A 157 39.68 -14.37 -21.73
N SER A 158 40.94 -13.94 -21.75
CA SER A 158 41.96 -14.49 -22.66
C SER A 158 42.23 -15.97 -22.41
N GLN A 159 42.32 -16.38 -21.14
CA GLN A 159 42.48 -17.80 -20.77
C GLN A 159 41.27 -18.64 -21.17
N TRP A 160 40.06 -18.12 -21.00
CA TRP A 160 38.83 -18.80 -21.40
C TRP A 160 38.72 -18.90 -22.93
N LYS A 161 39.01 -17.81 -23.66
CA LYS A 161 38.94 -17.77 -25.13
C LYS A 161 39.98 -18.70 -25.77
N ALA A 162 41.14 -18.85 -25.16
CA ALA A 162 42.18 -19.82 -25.55
C ALA A 162 41.83 -21.28 -25.19
N GLY A 163 40.73 -21.54 -24.46
CA GLY A 163 40.31 -22.88 -24.04
C GLY A 163 41.06 -23.42 -22.81
N ASN A 164 41.87 -22.61 -22.13
CA ASN A 164 42.65 -23.02 -20.97
C ASN A 164 41.81 -23.22 -19.69
N ILE A 165 40.66 -22.55 -19.61
CA ILE A 165 39.70 -22.69 -18.51
C ILE A 165 38.27 -22.83 -19.07
N THR A 166 37.39 -23.48 -18.31
CA THR A 166 35.97 -23.58 -18.68
C THR A 166 35.22 -22.29 -18.37
N ALA A 167 34.08 -22.08 -19.02
CA ALA A 167 33.22 -20.93 -18.74
C ALA A 167 32.76 -20.89 -17.27
N VAL A 168 32.50 -22.05 -16.66
CA VAL A 168 32.15 -22.18 -15.23
C VAL A 168 33.28 -21.68 -14.35
N LYS A 169 34.52 -22.12 -14.62
CA LYS A 169 35.70 -21.71 -13.86
C LYS A 169 36.00 -20.21 -14.02
N ALA A 170 35.80 -19.66 -15.23
CA ALA A 170 35.92 -18.22 -15.48
C ALA A 170 34.87 -17.41 -14.69
N MET A 171 33.62 -17.87 -14.68
CA MET A 171 32.53 -17.25 -13.91
C MET A 171 32.80 -17.27 -12.41
N GLU A 172 33.32 -18.38 -11.87
CA GLU A 172 33.70 -18.51 -10.46
C GLU A 172 34.84 -17.56 -10.09
N GLN A 173 35.91 -17.51 -10.91
CA GLN A 173 37.05 -16.62 -10.67
C GLN A 173 36.65 -15.14 -10.67
N LEU A 174 35.76 -14.75 -11.58
CA LEU A 174 35.26 -13.37 -11.69
C LEU A 174 34.10 -13.08 -10.73
N LYS A 175 33.61 -14.08 -9.97
CA LYS A 175 32.42 -14.00 -9.11
C LYS A 175 31.19 -13.47 -9.86
N LEU A 176 31.03 -13.86 -11.13
CA LEU A 176 29.94 -13.41 -11.98
C LEU A 176 28.88 -14.51 -12.15
N LYS A 177 27.61 -14.10 -12.13
CA LYS A 177 26.51 -14.97 -12.59
C LYS A 177 26.57 -15.11 -14.10
N LYS A 178 26.09 -16.25 -14.62
CA LYS A 178 26.06 -16.60 -16.04
C LYS A 178 25.61 -15.46 -16.96
N ASN A 179 24.48 -14.83 -16.65
CA ASN A 179 23.92 -13.76 -17.48
C ASN A 179 24.83 -12.51 -17.52
N THR A 180 25.46 -12.16 -16.39
CA THR A 180 26.38 -11.02 -16.34
C THR A 180 27.68 -11.33 -17.08
N PHE A 181 28.21 -12.54 -16.95
CA PHE A 181 29.43 -12.96 -17.63
C PHE A 181 29.30 -12.87 -19.15
N TYR A 182 28.30 -13.52 -19.75
CA TYR A 182 28.12 -13.47 -21.20
C TYR A 182 27.75 -12.09 -21.73
N LYS A 183 27.07 -11.27 -20.91
CA LYS A 183 26.81 -9.87 -21.26
C LYS A 183 28.12 -9.08 -21.35
N LEU A 184 28.99 -9.18 -20.34
CA LEU A 184 30.29 -8.49 -20.33
C LEU A 184 31.20 -8.98 -21.45
N VAL A 185 31.22 -10.29 -21.74
CA VAL A 185 31.96 -10.86 -22.88
C VAL A 185 31.50 -10.25 -24.21
N LYS A 186 30.19 -10.18 -24.44
CA LYS A 186 29.64 -9.59 -25.68
C LYS A 186 29.98 -8.10 -25.80
N GLU A 187 29.95 -7.36 -24.69
CA GLU A 187 30.34 -5.95 -24.67
C GLU A 187 31.85 -5.77 -24.93
N PHE A 188 32.69 -6.67 -24.41
CA PHE A 188 34.14 -6.66 -24.61
C PHE A 188 34.54 -6.99 -26.05
N GLU A 189 33.91 -8.00 -26.65
CA GLU A 189 34.11 -8.39 -28.06
C GLU A 189 33.59 -7.34 -29.05
N ALA A 190 32.58 -6.55 -28.68
CA ALA A 190 32.05 -5.47 -29.52
C ALA A 190 32.86 -4.18 -29.43
N ALA A 191 33.67 -4.01 -28.38
CA ALA A 191 34.54 -2.86 -28.16
C ALA A 191 35.98 -3.06 -28.65
N SER A 192 36.33 -4.30 -29.05
CA SER A 192 37.63 -4.70 -29.63
C SER A 192 37.53 -4.85 -31.14
#